data_AF-A0AAV6HZ75-F1
#
_entry.id   AF-A0AAV6HZ75-F1
#
_cell.length_a   1.000
_cell.length_b   1.000
_cell.length_c   1.000
_cell.angle_alpha   90.00
_cell.angle_beta   90.00
_cell.angle_gamma   90.00
#
_symmetry.space_group_name_H-M   'P 1'
#
loop_
_entity.id
_entity.type
_entity.pdbx_description
1 polymer ?
#
loop_
_entity_poly.entity_id
_entity_poly.type
_entity_poly.pdbx_seq_one_letter_code
_entity_poly.pdbx_strand_id
1 'polypeptide(L)'
;MAFMNVLPKGDLHQYLKEKGALSPSTAINFALDIARGMTYLHNEPNVIVHRDLKPRNVLLVNTNADHLKVGDFGLSKLIRVQNSHDVYKMTGETGSCKLYTNI
;
A
#
# COMPACT_ATOMS: atom_id res chain seq x y z
N MET A 1 11.76 -16.98 -2.26
CA MET A 1 12.18 -16.56 -0.90
C MET A 1 12.30 -15.04 -0.92
N ALA A 2 11.20 -14.32 -0.65
CA ALA A 2 11.11 -12.88 -0.88
C ALA A 2 11.41 -12.10 0.41
N PHE A 3 12.62 -11.54 0.49
CA PHE A 3 12.94 -10.44 1.40
C PHE A 3 12.34 -9.16 0.80
N MET A 4 11.11 -8.79 1.15
CA MET A 4 10.53 -7.52 0.71
C MET A 4 10.04 -6.69 1.89
N ASN A 5 10.84 -5.69 2.24
CA ASN A 5 10.45 -4.42 2.85
C ASN A 5 9.70 -4.46 4.18
N VAL A 6 10.32 -5.04 5.20
CA VAL A 6 10.00 -4.62 6.57
C VAL A 6 10.67 -3.26 6.77
N LEU A 7 9.90 -2.16 6.70
CA LEU A 7 10.38 -0.89 7.26
C LEU A 7 10.76 -1.17 8.73
N PRO A 8 11.88 -0.62 9.23
CA PRO A 8 12.46 -1.02 10.53
C PRO A 8 11.55 -0.81 11.75
N LYS A 9 10.35 -0.25 11.55
CA LYS A 9 9.38 0.12 12.60
C LYS A 9 8.04 -0.61 12.50
N GLY A 10 7.93 -1.59 11.60
CA GLY A 10 6.76 -2.47 11.51
C GLY A 10 5.58 -1.84 10.77
N ASP A 11 4.43 -2.49 10.92
CA ASP A 11 3.19 -2.16 10.24
C ASP A 11 2.14 -1.56 11.19
N LEU A 12 1.10 -0.97 10.60
CA LEU A 12 0.01 -0.33 11.35
C LEU A 12 -0.75 -1.33 12.23
N HIS A 13 -0.79 -2.62 11.87
CA HIS A 13 -1.40 -3.64 12.72
C HIS A 13 -0.63 -3.81 14.04
N GLN A 14 0.71 -3.93 13.97
CA GLN A 14 1.56 -3.99 15.16
C GLN A 14 1.44 -2.71 15.99
N TYR A 15 1.47 -1.53 15.34
CA TYR A 15 1.34 -0.26 16.03
C TYR A 15 0.02 -0.14 16.81
N LEU A 16 -1.10 -0.50 16.18
CA LEU A 16 -2.42 -0.49 16.82
C LEU A 16 -2.52 -1.49 17.98
N LYS A 17 -1.84 -2.64 17.87
CA LYS A 17 -1.79 -3.64 18.94
C LYS A 17 -1.00 -3.14 20.16
N GLU A 18 0.08 -2.39 19.93
CA GLU A 18 0.95 -1.87 20.99
C GLU A 18 0.41 -0.58 21.63
N LYS A 19 -0.14 0.35 20.84
CA LYS A 19 -0.61 1.67 21.30
C LYS A 19 -2.09 1.68 21.67
N GLY A 20 -2.88 0.72 21.18
CA GLY A 20 -4.33 0.71 21.35
C GLY A 20 -5.04 1.71 20.44
N ALA A 21 -6.09 2.34 20.96
CA ALA A 21 -6.90 3.28 20.18
C ALA A 21 -6.11 4.56 19.86
N LEU A 22 -6.25 5.03 18.61
CA LEU A 22 -5.66 6.28 18.16
C LEU A 22 -6.46 7.48 18.68
N SER A 23 -5.77 8.61 18.87
CA SER A 23 -6.46 9.88 19.00
C SER A 23 -7.16 10.24 17.67
N PRO A 24 -8.24 11.02 17.69
CA PRO A 24 -8.93 11.43 16.46
C PRO A 24 -8.01 12.14 15.45
N SER A 25 -7.08 12.98 15.92
CA SER A 25 -6.13 13.68 15.06
C SER A 25 -5.15 12.74 14.37
N THR A 26 -4.58 11.77 15.10
CA THR A 26 -3.69 10.75 14.53
C THR A 26 -4.44 9.86 13.53
N ALA A 27 -5.67 9.46 13.85
CA ALA A 27 -6.49 8.66 12.95
C ALA A 27 -6.77 9.38 11.61
N ILE A 28 -7.05 10.68 11.66
CA ILE A 28 -7.26 11.50 10.45
C ILE A 28 -5.98 11.58 9.62
N ASN A 29 -4.82 11.85 10.25
CA ASN A 29 -3.54 11.92 9.54
C ASN A 29 -3.21 10.58 8.86
N PHE A 30 -3.44 9.46 9.55
CA PHE A 30 -3.21 8.12 9.01
C PHE A 30 -4.15 7.80 7.85
N ALA A 31 -5.43 8.13 7.98
CA ALA A 31 -6.40 7.94 6.91
C ALA A 31 -6.02 8.77 5.68
N LEU A 32 -5.51 9.99 5.87
CA LEU A 32 -5.08 10.87 4.79
C LEU A 32 -3.88 10.29 4.02
N ASP A 33 -2.88 9.77 4.72
CA ASP A 33 -1.70 9.15 4.09
C ASP A 33 -2.08 7.88 3.31
N ILE A 34 -2.95 7.04 3.88
CA ILE A 34 -3.48 5.86 3.18
C ILE A 34 -4.26 6.28 1.93
N ALA A 35 -5.14 7.28 2.05
CA ALA A 35 -5.94 7.79 0.94
C ALA A 35 -5.06 8.38 -0.18
N ARG A 36 -4.00 9.11 0.18
CA ARG A 36 -3.01 9.62 -0.78
C ARG A 36 -2.28 8.50 -1.50
N GLY A 37 -1.80 7.49 -0.76
CA GLY A 37 -1.17 6.32 -1.36
C GLY A 37 -2.09 5.57 -2.33
N MET A 38 -3.35 5.36 -1.96
CA MET A 38 -4.34 4.73 -2.84
C MET A 38 -4.70 5.60 -4.05
N THR A 39 -4.81 6.91 -3.86
CA THR A 39 -5.07 7.86 -4.96
C THR A 39 -3.93 7.83 -5.97
N TYR A 40 -2.68 7.77 -5.49
CA TYR A 40 -1.51 7.63 -6.36
C TYR A 40 -1.61 6.36 -7.21
N LEU A 41 -1.83 5.20 -6.59
CA LEU A 41 -1.95 3.91 -7.29
C LEU A 41 -3.06 3.91 -8.36
N HIS A 42 -4.18 4.57 -8.08
CA HIS A 42 -5.32 4.61 -8.99
C HIS A 42 -5.17 5.62 -10.13
N ASN A 43 -4.31 6.64 -9.97
CA ASN A 43 -4.10 7.68 -10.98
C ASN A 43 -2.88 7.44 -11.88
N GLU A 44 -2.17 6.32 -11.70
CA GLU A 44 -1.11 5.91 -12.63
C GLU A 44 -1.66 5.66 -14.04
N PRO A 45 -0.87 5.90 -15.11
CA PRO A 45 -1.28 5.63 -16.50
C PRO A 45 -1.79 4.21 -16.74
N ASN A 46 -1.32 3.28 -15.91
CA ASN A 46 -1.89 1.96 -15.75
C ASN A 46 -2.40 1.86 -14.31
N VAL A 47 -3.72 1.75 -14.13
CA VAL A 47 -4.34 1.73 -12.81
C VAL A 47 -3.85 0.53 -12.01
N ILE A 48 -3.32 0.76 -10.81
CA ILE A 48 -2.90 -0.30 -9.89
C ILE A 48 -3.99 -0.50 -8.84
N VAL A 49 -4.69 -1.63 -8.90
CA VAL A 49 -5.64 -2.02 -7.85
C VAL A 49 -4.90 -2.84 -6.80
N HIS A 50 -4.83 -2.33 -5.56
CA HIS A 50 -4.09 -2.96 -4.46
C HIS A 50 -4.61 -4.36 -4.08
N ARG A 51 -5.94 -4.51 -3.99
CA ARG A 51 -6.71 -5.72 -3.62
C ARG A 51 -6.48 -6.32 -2.22
N ASP A 52 -5.44 -5.92 -1.51
CA ASP A 52 -5.16 -6.40 -0.13
C ASP A 52 -4.85 -5.26 0.84
N LEU A 53 -5.65 -4.18 0.80
CA LEU A 53 -5.44 -3.04 1.70
C LEU A 53 -5.93 -3.40 3.12
N LYS A 54 -5.00 -3.52 4.05
CA LYS A 54 -5.24 -3.84 5.47
C LYS A 54 -4.11 -3.27 6.33
N PRO A 55 -4.28 -3.12 7.66
CA PRO A 55 -3.25 -2.52 8.52
C PRO A 55 -1.86 -3.20 8.45
N ARG A 56 -1.79 -4.51 8.19
CA ARG A 56 -0.50 -5.22 7.98
C ARG A 56 0.27 -4.77 6.73
N ASN A 57 -0.44 -4.20 5.76
CA ASN A 57 0.11 -3.75 4.48
C ASN A 57 0.28 -2.22 4.46
N VAL A 58 0.25 -1.59 5.63
CA VAL A 58 0.49 -0.14 5.80
C VAL A 58 1.65 0.01 6.77
N LEU A 59 2.73 0.63 6.31
CA LEU A 59 4.01 0.68 7.01
C LEU A 59 4.26 2.05 7.64
N LEU A 60 4.89 2.06 8.80
CA LEU A 60 5.29 3.29 9.49
C LEU A 60 6.58 3.85 8.88
N VAL A 61 6.56 5.12 8.50
CA VAL A 61 7.72 5.77 7.86
C VAL A 61 8.81 6.12 8.88
N ASN A 62 8.42 6.55 10.09
CA ASN A 62 9.35 6.97 11.14
C ASN A 62 8.90 6.50 12.54
N THR A 63 9.79 6.63 13.53
CA THR A 63 9.53 6.25 14.94
C THR A 63 8.45 7.06 15.62
N ASN A 64 8.21 8.28 15.16
CA ASN A 64 7.19 9.15 15.72
C ASN A 64 5.78 8.76 15.26
N ALA A 65 5.69 7.87 14.26
CA ALA A 65 4.44 7.49 13.62
C ALA A 65 3.69 8.72 13.11
N ASP A 66 4.42 9.64 12.46
CA ASP A 66 3.81 10.83 11.87
C ASP A 66 3.20 10.54 10.50
N HIS A 67 3.81 9.57 9.79
CA HIS A 67 3.48 9.25 8.41
C HIS A 67 3.41 7.75 8.14
N LEU A 68 2.50 7.39 7.23
CA LEU A 68 2.28 6.03 6.75
C LEU A 68 2.56 5.88 5.26
N LYS A 69 2.94 4.68 4.83
CA LYS A 69 3.04 4.28 3.42
C LYS A 69 2.28 2.99 3.16
N VAL A 70 1.53 2.94 2.06
CA VAL A 70 0.89 1.69 1.58
C VAL A 70 1.96 0.79 0.96
N GLY A 71 1.95 -0.49 1.30
CA GLY A 71 2.91 -1.49 0.84
C GLY A 71 2.27 -2.85 0.61
N ASP A 72 3.11 -3.83 0.27
CA ASP A 72 2.71 -5.20 -0.11
C ASP A 72 1.74 -5.26 -1.31
N PHE A 73 2.34 -5.21 -2.50
CA PHE A 73 1.66 -5.30 -3.78
C PHE A 73 1.60 -6.74 -4.31
N GLY A 74 1.84 -7.76 -3.47
CA GLY A 74 1.88 -9.17 -3.90
C GLY A 74 0.58 -9.65 -4.55
N LEU A 75 -0.54 -9.03 -4.20
CA LEU A 75 -1.86 -9.28 -4.77
C LEU A 75 -2.36 -8.14 -5.67
N SER A 76 -1.55 -7.16 -6.00
CA SER A 76 -2.00 -6.04 -6.83
C SER A 76 -2.25 -6.45 -8.29
N LYS A 77 -3.09 -5.68 -8.99
CA LYS A 77 -3.39 -5.91 -10.41
C LYS A 77 -3.25 -4.61 -11.19
N LEU A 78 -2.53 -4.69 -12.32
CA LEU A 78 -2.45 -3.62 -13.30
C LEU A 78 -3.66 -3.69 -14.24
N ILE A 79 -4.42 -2.61 -14.33
CA ILE A 79 -5.51 -2.44 -15.28
C ILE A 79 -5.05 -1.42 -16.31
N ARG A 80 -4.87 -1.89 -17.54
CA ARG A 80 -4.63 -1.01 -18.68
C ARG A 80 -5.98 -0.46 -19.12
N VAL A 81 -6.11 0.87 -19.14
CA VAL A 81 -7.27 1.49 -19.78
C VAL A 81 -7.04 1.44 -21.29
N GLN A 82 -7.30 0.29 -21.90
CA GLN A 82 -7.64 0.21 -23.32
C GLN A 82 -9.16 0.19 -23.40
N ASN A 83 -9.71 0.93 -24.36
CA ASN A 83 -11.13 1.24 -24.52
C ASN A 83 -12.07 0.09 -24.11
N SER A 84 -13.15 0.48 -23.40
CA SER A 84 -14.34 -0.31 -23.07
C SER A 84 -14.50 -1.59 -23.90
N HIS A 85 -14.53 -2.71 -23.19
CA HIS A 85 -14.53 -4.11 -23.64
C HIS A 85 -13.16 -4.80 -23.55
N ASP A 86 -13.13 -5.82 -22.69
CA ASP A 86 -12.18 -6.94 -22.67
C ASP A 86 -11.06 -7.01 -21.62
N VAL A 87 -11.33 -7.93 -20.69
CA VAL A 87 -10.46 -9.05 -20.26
C VAL A 87 -9.63 -8.82 -19.01
N TYR A 88 -10.20 -9.31 -17.90
CA TYR A 88 -9.46 -9.72 -16.71
C TYR A 88 -8.46 -10.84 -17.07
N LYS A 89 -7.31 -10.50 -17.66
CA LYS A 89 -6.21 -11.46 -17.76
C LYS A 89 -5.59 -11.64 -16.38
N MET A 90 -5.65 -12.87 -15.86
CA MET A 90 -4.79 -13.32 -14.77
C MET A 90 -3.51 -13.85 -15.39
N THR A 91 -2.37 -13.31 -15.00
CA THR A 91 -1.08 -13.95 -15.24
C THR A 91 -0.65 -14.57 -13.91
N GLY A 92 -0.99 -15.84 -13.73
CA GLY A 92 -0.30 -16.66 -12.76
C GLY A 92 1.10 -16.89 -13.31
N GLU A 93 2.08 -16.20 -12.74
CA GLU A 93 3.48 -16.63 -12.57
C GLU A 93 4.28 -15.48 -11.92
N THR A 94 4.87 -15.81 -10.78
CA THR A 94 5.62 -14.95 -9.84
C THR A 94 6.89 -14.33 -10.44
N GLY A 95 7.18 -13.05 -10.13
CA GLY A 95 8.52 -12.49 -10.30
C GLY A 95 8.59 -10.96 -10.27
N SER A 96 8.98 -10.40 -9.11
CA SER A 96 9.50 -9.05 -8.82
C SER A 96 9.26 -7.90 -9.82
N CYS A 97 8.49 -6.89 -9.42
CA CYS A 97 8.61 -5.53 -9.94
C CYS A 97 9.19 -4.60 -8.87
N LYS A 98 10.46 -4.21 -9.05
CA LYS A 98 11.08 -3.10 -8.32
C LYS A 98 10.47 -1.80 -8.85
N LEU A 99 9.57 -1.18 -8.10
CA LEU A 99 9.29 0.25 -8.26
C LEU A 99 9.93 0.98 -7.10
N TYR A 100 11.21 1.33 -7.29
CA TYR A 100 11.82 2.45 -6.59
C TYR A 100 11.48 3.70 -7.39
N THR A 101 10.69 4.59 -6.83
CA THR A 101 10.78 6.02 -7.16
C THR A 101 10.85 6.78 -5.84
N ASN A 102 11.99 7.42 -5.62
CA ASN A 102 12.22 8.38 -4.56
C ASN A 102 11.24 9.54 -4.71
N ILE A 103 10.26 9.64 -3.80
CA ILE A 103 9.74 10.90 -3.28
C ILE A 103 9.39 10.70 -1.79
#